data_AF-A0A924I5S5-F1
#
_entry.id   AF-A0A924I5S5-F1
#
_cell.length_a   1.000
_cell.length_b   1.000
_cell.length_c   1.000
_cell.angle_alpha   90.00
_cell.angle_beta   90.00
_cell.angle_gamma   90.00
#
_symmetry.space_group_name_H-M   'P 1'
#
loop_
_entity.id
_entity.type
_entity.pdbx_description
1 polymer ?
#
loop_
_entity_poly.entity_id
_entity_poly.type
_entity_poly.pdbx_seq_one_letter_code
_entity_poly.pdbx_strand_id
1 'polypeptide(L)'
;MDQRRTFNTFVVTLVSALAVGIAGAASLASPHLREMRWTNHDLPRAEVVRALTTEPAECLVTPVDLAQQEKIALGRAVFRSPLLLGGQAARAGVSCASCHRAGRGNPHFVFPGVSGAPGTADVTSSLFSSKRGDGIFNPRPIPDLVADPATVDRNPAKPVLGRFIHGQIVEEFDGLEPPAAVLDGITAYVAALAGRCGNDVARTAIAEAAEAKAAVQAARRFLAVPNQPAAHLLMAAARSALGRLDERYASVFGIDRRLAARDGELRQVQALATTDPASAIGALDRWMRRFDKDSGAMIAAQDRSFYSARMLEAALSTTHSR
;
A
#
# COMPACT_ATOMS: atom_id res chain seq x y z
N MET A 1 -4.08 -77.48 23.55
CA MET A 1 -5.34 -78.25 23.55
C MET A 1 -6.45 -77.21 23.50
N ASP A 2 -7.34 -77.08 22.52
CA ASP A 2 -7.70 -77.86 21.33
C ASP A 2 -8.56 -76.91 20.44
N GLN A 3 -8.21 -76.70 19.16
CA GLN A 3 -9.01 -77.04 17.95
C GLN A 3 -10.56 -76.98 18.08
N ARG A 4 -11.40 -76.60 17.11
CA ARG A 4 -11.35 -76.15 15.70
C ARG A 4 -12.82 -75.91 15.27
N ARG A 5 -13.02 -74.96 14.32
CA ARG A 5 -13.92 -74.97 13.12
C ARG A 5 -15.42 -75.33 13.29
N THR A 6 -16.35 -74.54 12.74
CA THR A 6 -16.79 -74.51 11.31
C THR A 6 -17.52 -73.16 11.03
N PHE A 7 -17.38 -72.37 9.96
CA PHE A 7 -17.42 -72.51 8.48
C PHE A 7 -18.78 -72.91 7.87
N ASN A 8 -19.59 -71.92 7.42
CA ASN A 8 -20.03 -71.72 6.02
C ASN A 8 -21.08 -70.56 5.93
N THR A 9 -20.91 -69.42 5.22
CA THR A 9 -20.87 -69.05 3.77
C THR A 9 -22.22 -68.54 3.21
N PHE A 10 -22.14 -67.46 2.41
CA PHE A 10 -23.12 -66.82 1.47
C PHE A 10 -24.14 -65.79 2.01
N VAL A 11 -24.46 -64.65 1.37
CA VAL A 11 -23.86 -63.78 0.33
C VAL A 11 -24.74 -62.49 0.27
N VAL A 12 -24.08 -61.34 0.15
CA VAL A 12 -24.47 -60.06 -0.52
C VAL A 12 -25.91 -59.51 -0.37
N THR A 13 -26.02 -58.30 0.22
CA THR A 13 -26.67 -57.16 -0.49
C THR A 13 -26.03 -55.83 -0.08
N LEU A 14 -25.65 -55.08 -1.10
CA LEU A 14 -25.02 -53.76 -1.15
C LEU A 14 -26.06 -52.63 -0.87
N VAL A 15 -25.61 -51.37 -0.79
CA VAL A 15 -26.38 -50.08 -0.83
C VAL A 15 -26.74 -49.57 0.59
N SER A 16 -26.26 -48.45 1.15
CA SER A 16 -25.69 -47.20 0.62
C SER A 16 -24.71 -46.58 1.64
N ALA A 17 -23.49 -46.25 1.20
CA ALA A 17 -22.66 -45.27 1.87
C ALA A 17 -23.16 -43.87 1.48
N LEU A 18 -23.95 -43.22 2.35
CA LEU A 18 -24.29 -41.81 2.16
C LEU A 18 -23.07 -40.98 2.58
N ALA A 19 -22.44 -40.38 1.58
CA ALA A 19 -21.35 -39.43 1.74
C ALA A 19 -21.84 -38.20 2.51
N VAL A 20 -21.40 -38.07 3.77
CA VAL A 20 -21.40 -36.79 4.48
C VAL A 20 -20.04 -36.15 4.23
N GLY A 21 -19.86 -35.66 3.01
CA GLY A 21 -18.81 -34.71 2.69
C GLY A 21 -19.25 -33.34 3.19
N ILE A 22 -19.01 -33.04 4.47
CA ILE A 22 -19.06 -31.65 4.94
C ILE A 22 -17.86 -30.97 4.28
N ALA A 23 -18.10 -30.36 3.13
CA ALA A 23 -17.23 -29.32 2.61
C ALA A 23 -17.21 -28.22 3.67
N GLY A 24 -16.18 -28.24 4.52
CA GLY A 24 -15.91 -27.13 5.41
C GLY A 24 -15.72 -25.89 4.54
N ALA A 25 -16.71 -25.01 4.52
CA ALA A 25 -16.53 -23.67 3.99
C ALA A 25 -15.44 -23.04 4.86
N ALA A 26 -14.19 -23.05 4.38
CA ALA A 26 -13.11 -22.35 5.01
C ALA A 26 -13.55 -20.88 5.11
N SER A 27 -13.88 -20.43 6.32
CA SER A 27 -14.26 -19.04 6.58
C SER A 27 -13.11 -18.19 6.09
N LEU A 28 -13.37 -17.38 5.06
CA LEU A 28 -12.42 -16.34 4.66
C LEU A 28 -12.17 -15.44 5.87
N ALA A 29 -10.90 -15.14 6.14
CA ALA A 29 -10.55 -14.15 7.15
C ALA A 29 -11.20 -12.81 6.79
N SER A 30 -11.73 -12.09 7.77
CA SER A 30 -12.21 -10.73 7.56
C SER A 30 -11.07 -9.88 7.00
N PRO A 31 -11.32 -9.11 5.92
CA PRO A 31 -10.26 -8.32 5.32
C PRO A 31 -9.87 -7.19 6.28
N HIS A 32 -8.60 -7.17 6.69
CA HIS A 32 -8.03 -6.08 7.48
C HIS A 32 -7.19 -5.16 6.59
N LEU A 33 -7.78 -4.70 5.49
CA LEU A 33 -7.14 -3.72 4.60
C LEU A 33 -7.08 -2.38 5.31
N ARG A 34 -5.92 -1.75 5.36
CA ARG A 34 -5.75 -0.47 6.03
C ARG A 34 -6.65 0.60 5.44
N GLU A 35 -6.80 0.65 4.12
CA GLU A 35 -7.65 1.63 3.43
C GLU A 35 -9.13 1.56 3.86
N MET A 36 -9.60 0.41 4.35
CA MET A 36 -10.97 0.29 4.88
C MET A 36 -11.22 1.19 6.10
N ARG A 37 -10.17 1.50 6.88
CA ARG A 37 -10.29 2.40 8.04
C ARG A 37 -10.65 3.84 7.66
N TRP A 38 -10.47 4.18 6.39
CA TRP A 38 -10.59 5.52 5.83
C TRP A 38 -11.62 5.60 4.73
N THR A 39 -12.34 4.51 4.50
CA THR A 39 -13.35 4.41 3.45
C THR A 39 -14.69 4.63 4.11
N ASN A 40 -15.53 5.48 3.49
CA ASN A 40 -16.87 5.73 4.01
C ASN A 40 -17.64 4.40 4.19
N HIS A 41 -18.06 4.14 5.43
CA HIS A 41 -18.75 2.90 5.82
C HIS A 41 -20.22 2.87 5.37
N ASP A 42 -20.78 4.04 5.04
CA ASP A 42 -22.15 4.16 4.51
C ASP A 42 -22.23 3.85 3.00
N LEU A 43 -21.09 3.58 2.35
CA LEU A 43 -21.08 3.25 0.92
C LEU A 43 -21.75 1.90 0.67
N PRO A 44 -22.49 1.75 -0.45
CA PRO A 44 -22.93 0.45 -0.91
C PRO A 44 -21.75 -0.52 -1.01
N ARG A 45 -21.96 -1.79 -0.64
CA ARG A 45 -20.88 -2.80 -0.63
C ARG A 45 -20.12 -2.89 -1.95
N ALA A 46 -20.83 -2.86 -3.08
CA ALA A 46 -20.21 -2.90 -4.41
C ALA A 46 -19.26 -1.71 -4.66
N GLU A 47 -19.58 -0.55 -4.08
CA GLU A 47 -18.74 0.65 -4.16
C GLU A 47 -17.53 0.56 -3.24
N VAL A 48 -17.66 -0.02 -2.03
CA VAL A 48 -16.52 -0.35 -1.17
C VAL A 48 -15.57 -1.32 -1.87
N VAL A 49 -16.09 -2.40 -2.46
CA VAL A 49 -15.28 -3.37 -3.21
C VAL A 49 -14.54 -2.67 -4.35
N ARG A 50 -15.25 -1.88 -5.17
CA ARG A 50 -14.64 -1.09 -6.25
C ARG A 50 -13.52 -0.19 -5.72
N ALA A 51 -13.77 0.62 -4.70
CA ALA A 51 -12.80 1.54 -4.12
C ALA A 51 -11.51 0.84 -3.62
N LEU A 52 -11.63 -0.41 -3.15
CA LEU A 52 -10.52 -1.20 -2.60
C LEU A 52 -9.82 -2.08 -3.64
N THR A 53 -10.44 -2.39 -4.78
CA THR A 53 -9.84 -3.20 -5.85
C THR A 53 -9.47 -2.40 -7.10
N THR A 54 -9.86 -1.13 -7.19
CA THR A 54 -9.44 -0.23 -8.26
C THR A 54 -8.66 0.96 -7.72
N GLU A 55 -8.03 1.69 -8.63
CA GLU A 55 -7.48 3.02 -8.40
C GLU A 55 -7.64 3.87 -9.66
N PRO A 56 -7.71 5.20 -9.56
CA PRO A 56 -7.67 6.05 -10.74
C PRO A 56 -6.41 5.79 -11.55
N ALA A 57 -6.49 5.87 -12.87
CA ALA A 57 -5.31 5.78 -13.71
C ALA A 57 -4.29 6.88 -13.33
N GLU A 58 -3.07 6.43 -13.07
CA GLU A 58 -1.93 7.31 -12.80
C GLU A 58 -1.20 7.60 -14.10
N CYS A 59 -1.17 8.86 -14.51
CA CYS A 59 -0.44 9.24 -15.71
C CYS A 59 0.65 10.20 -15.38
N LEU A 60 1.83 9.77 -15.80
CA LEU A 60 3.06 10.49 -15.61
C LEU A 60 3.52 10.92 -17.01
N VAL A 61 3.89 12.18 -17.14
CA VAL A 61 4.73 12.60 -18.26
C VAL A 61 6.08 11.95 -18.03
N THR A 62 6.36 10.85 -18.75
CA THR A 62 7.64 10.15 -18.64
C THR A 62 8.74 10.96 -19.32
N PRO A 63 9.72 11.48 -18.57
CA PRO A 63 10.82 12.22 -19.17
C PRO A 63 11.77 11.28 -19.91
N VAL A 64 12.44 11.78 -20.94
CA VAL A 64 13.49 11.01 -21.65
C VAL A 64 14.71 10.77 -20.75
N ASP A 65 15.02 11.73 -19.88
CA ASP A 65 16.15 11.64 -18.96
C ASP A 65 15.93 10.59 -17.87
N LEU A 66 16.86 9.63 -17.78
CA LEU A 66 16.84 8.55 -16.79
C LEU A 66 16.96 9.09 -15.36
N ALA A 67 17.77 10.12 -15.11
CA ALA A 67 17.92 10.67 -13.77
C ALA A 67 16.59 11.27 -13.27
N GLN A 68 15.85 11.95 -14.16
CA GLN A 68 14.51 12.44 -13.84
C GLN A 68 13.50 11.31 -13.64
N GLN A 69 13.54 10.23 -14.43
CA GLN A 69 12.69 9.05 -14.19
C GLN A 69 12.95 8.45 -12.80
N GLU A 70 14.21 8.39 -12.38
CA GLU A 70 14.60 7.89 -11.06
C GLU A 70 14.08 8.78 -9.93
N LYS A 71 14.13 10.10 -10.08
CA LYS A 71 13.53 11.05 -9.12
C LYS A 71 12.02 10.86 -9.01
N ILE A 72 11.32 10.69 -10.13
CA ILE A 72 9.88 10.43 -10.15
C ILE A 72 9.55 9.11 -9.45
N ALA A 73 10.31 8.04 -9.72
CA ALA A 73 10.13 6.75 -9.06
C ALA A 73 10.35 6.83 -7.55
N LEU A 74 11.37 7.58 -7.11
CA LEU A 74 11.60 7.87 -5.70
C LEU A 74 10.40 8.59 -5.09
N GLY A 75 9.97 9.69 -5.71
CA GLY A 75 8.85 10.51 -5.24
C GLY A 75 7.57 9.71 -5.09
N ARG A 76 7.26 8.89 -6.10
CA ARG A 76 6.09 8.00 -6.10
C ARG A 76 6.12 7.02 -4.93
N ALA A 77 7.28 6.43 -4.63
CA ALA A 77 7.43 5.49 -3.52
C ALA A 77 7.16 6.14 -2.16
N VAL A 78 7.74 7.32 -1.90
CA VAL A 78 7.54 8.02 -0.62
C VAL A 78 6.18 8.70 -0.51
N PHE A 79 5.57 9.15 -1.62
CA PHE A 79 4.20 9.68 -1.67
C PHE A 79 3.15 8.66 -1.19
N ARG A 80 3.44 7.37 -1.40
CA ARG A 80 2.61 6.22 -0.98
C ARG A 80 3.07 5.61 0.36
N SER A 81 4.05 6.22 1.00
CA SER A 81 4.57 5.79 2.30
C SER A 81 4.00 6.68 3.41
N PRO A 82 3.47 6.10 4.49
CA PRO A 82 2.96 6.90 5.60
C PRO A 82 4.07 7.59 6.39
N LEU A 83 5.30 7.09 6.31
CA LEU A 83 6.44 7.54 7.13
C LEU A 83 7.09 8.84 6.62
N LEU A 84 6.61 9.38 5.51
CA LEU A 84 6.94 10.75 5.12
C LEU A 84 6.19 11.76 5.99
N LEU A 85 4.95 11.41 6.39
CA LEU A 85 4.15 12.21 7.31
C LEU A 85 4.56 11.88 8.74
N GLY A 86 4.17 12.72 9.69
CA GLY A 86 4.42 12.53 11.11
C GLY A 86 3.16 12.29 11.92
N GLY A 87 3.30 12.46 13.23
CA GLY A 87 2.18 12.54 14.16
C GLY A 87 1.17 11.38 14.08
N GLN A 88 -0.12 11.73 14.18
CA GLN A 88 -1.21 10.76 14.11
C GLN A 88 -1.44 10.23 12.69
N ALA A 89 -1.12 11.03 11.67
CA ALA A 89 -1.30 10.64 10.28
C ALA A 89 -0.47 9.40 9.96
N ALA A 90 0.83 9.42 10.26
CA ALA A 90 1.72 8.27 10.06
C ALA A 90 1.30 7.05 10.90
N ARG A 91 0.90 7.27 12.18
CA ARG A 91 0.46 6.19 13.09
C ARG A 91 -0.80 5.48 12.60
N ALA A 92 -1.76 6.24 12.09
CA ALA A 92 -2.96 5.67 11.50
C ALA A 92 -2.65 5.02 10.14
N GLY A 93 -1.58 5.48 9.47
CA GLY A 93 -1.13 4.99 8.18
C GLY A 93 -1.63 5.80 6.99
N VAL A 94 -1.94 7.09 7.18
CA VAL A 94 -2.11 8.08 6.10
C VAL A 94 -0.81 8.18 5.31
N SER A 95 -0.92 8.22 4.00
CA SER A 95 0.12 8.78 3.11
C SER A 95 -0.49 9.89 2.25
N CYS A 96 0.32 10.61 1.47
CA CYS A 96 -0.22 11.54 0.48
C CYS A 96 -1.22 10.84 -0.46
N ALA A 97 -0.96 9.57 -0.81
CA ALA A 97 -1.84 8.75 -1.63
C ALA A 97 -3.17 8.33 -0.96
N SER A 98 -3.30 8.45 0.36
CA SER A 98 -4.57 8.22 1.06
C SER A 98 -5.60 9.29 0.71
N CYS A 99 -5.16 10.54 0.59
CA CYS A 99 -5.99 11.66 0.13
C CYS A 99 -5.97 11.78 -1.40
N HIS A 100 -4.80 11.58 -2.01
CA HIS A 100 -4.56 11.82 -3.44
C HIS A 100 -4.27 10.51 -4.20
N ARG A 101 -5.29 9.66 -4.39
CA ARG A 101 -5.17 8.36 -5.07
C ARG A 101 -4.65 8.53 -6.50
N ALA A 102 -3.42 8.09 -6.76
CA ALA A 102 -2.75 8.31 -8.06
C ALA A 102 -2.70 9.79 -8.49
N GLY A 103 -2.66 10.71 -7.52
CA GLY A 103 -2.70 12.15 -7.77
C GLY A 103 -4.12 12.74 -7.93
N ARG A 104 -5.16 11.90 -7.97
CA ARG A 104 -6.57 12.33 -8.01
C ARG A 104 -7.12 12.50 -6.60
N GLY A 105 -8.17 13.29 -6.43
CA GLY A 105 -8.88 13.35 -5.15
C GLY A 105 -9.44 11.97 -4.74
N ASN A 106 -9.62 11.74 -3.44
CA ASN A 106 -10.24 10.53 -2.92
C ASN A 106 -11.65 10.82 -2.38
N PRO A 107 -12.72 10.68 -3.20
CA PRO A 107 -14.08 11.04 -2.79
C PRO A 107 -14.65 10.14 -1.68
N HIS A 108 -14.01 9.00 -1.40
CA HIS A 108 -14.45 8.06 -0.38
C HIS A 108 -13.68 8.19 0.93
N PHE A 109 -12.70 9.11 0.99
CA PHE A 109 -11.89 9.33 2.19
C PHE A 109 -12.76 9.86 3.32
N VAL A 110 -12.69 9.21 4.47
CA VAL A 110 -13.21 9.69 5.75
C VAL A 110 -12.19 9.44 6.84
N PHE A 111 -11.96 10.43 7.69
CA PHE A 111 -11.16 10.24 8.90
C PHE A 111 -11.87 10.85 10.11
N PRO A 112 -12.09 10.09 11.20
CA PRO A 112 -12.78 10.59 12.38
C PRO A 112 -12.13 11.87 12.93
N GLY A 113 -12.95 12.90 13.14
CA GLY A 113 -12.49 14.19 13.68
C GLY A 113 -11.74 15.10 12.69
N VAL A 114 -11.64 14.71 11.42
CA VAL A 114 -10.97 15.47 10.36
C VAL A 114 -11.85 15.64 9.13
N SER A 115 -12.66 14.65 8.77
CA SER A 115 -13.57 14.73 7.63
C SER A 115 -14.96 15.18 8.06
N GLY A 116 -15.57 16.08 7.28
CA GLY A 116 -16.99 16.43 7.37
C GLY A 116 -17.80 15.51 6.46
N ALA A 117 -17.86 15.84 5.18
CA ALA A 117 -18.38 14.95 4.14
C ALA A 117 -17.29 13.98 3.63
N PRO A 118 -17.64 12.81 3.07
CA PRO A 118 -16.69 11.97 2.35
C PRO A 118 -15.91 12.77 1.29
N GLY A 119 -14.60 12.52 1.21
CA GLY A 119 -13.69 13.25 0.33
C GLY A 119 -13.28 14.64 0.82
N THR A 120 -13.51 14.95 2.10
CA THR A 120 -13.02 16.17 2.74
C THR A 120 -12.01 15.88 3.83
N ALA A 121 -11.13 16.83 4.10
CA ALA A 121 -10.20 16.78 5.23
C ALA A 121 -9.94 18.19 5.77
N ASP A 122 -9.88 18.30 7.10
CA ASP A 122 -9.41 19.46 7.82
C ASP A 122 -7.92 19.29 8.16
N VAL A 123 -7.06 19.86 7.31
CA VAL A 123 -5.59 19.85 7.51
C VAL A 123 -5.11 20.92 8.49
N THR A 124 -6.03 21.75 9.00
CA THR A 124 -5.82 22.69 10.11
C THR A 124 -6.25 22.11 11.46
N SER A 125 -6.65 20.83 11.49
CA SER A 125 -6.92 20.11 12.72
C SER A 125 -5.65 19.84 13.53
N SER A 126 -5.71 20.11 14.84
CA SER A 126 -4.65 19.76 15.80
C SER A 126 -4.38 18.25 15.90
N LEU A 127 -5.25 17.41 15.30
CA LEU A 127 -5.03 15.97 15.24
C LEU A 127 -3.82 15.60 14.36
N PHE A 128 -3.60 16.33 13.27
CA PHE A 128 -2.51 16.06 12.32
C PHE A 128 -1.30 16.97 12.49
N SER A 129 -1.50 18.18 13.02
CA SER A 129 -0.43 19.14 13.20
C SER A 129 -0.47 19.84 14.55
N SER A 130 0.67 19.82 15.25
CA SER A 130 0.97 20.64 16.41
C SER A 130 1.17 22.13 16.08
N LYS A 131 1.31 22.47 14.79
CA LYS A 131 1.69 23.81 14.33
C LYS A 131 0.54 24.59 13.69
N ARG A 132 -0.39 23.90 13.02
CA ARG A 132 -1.47 24.52 12.22
C ARG A 132 -2.88 24.39 12.80
N GLY A 133 -2.99 23.84 14.01
CA GLY A 133 -4.22 23.81 14.79
C GLY A 133 -4.86 25.19 14.93
N ASP A 134 -5.98 25.44 14.25
CA ASP A 134 -6.73 26.70 14.36
C ASP A 134 -7.93 26.61 15.33
N GLY A 135 -8.25 25.41 15.79
CA GLY A 135 -9.36 25.13 16.71
C GLY A 135 -10.74 25.16 16.05
N ILE A 136 -10.82 25.25 14.73
CA ILE A 136 -12.06 25.34 13.97
C ILE A 136 -12.21 24.08 13.13
N PHE A 137 -13.31 23.35 13.29
CA PHE A 137 -13.61 22.23 12.40
C PHE A 137 -14.13 22.74 11.05
N ASN A 138 -13.24 22.83 10.05
CA ASN A 138 -13.51 23.47 8.76
C ASN A 138 -13.06 22.62 7.53
N PRO A 139 -13.44 21.32 7.48
CA PRO A 139 -12.97 20.39 6.46
C PRO A 139 -13.21 20.90 5.03
N ARG A 140 -12.18 20.77 4.19
CA ARG A 140 -12.22 21.19 2.78
C ARG A 140 -12.21 19.98 1.85
N PRO A 141 -12.79 20.08 0.64
CA PRO A 141 -12.64 19.05 -0.38
C PRO A 141 -11.18 18.75 -0.65
N ILE A 142 -10.84 17.46 -0.73
CA ILE A 142 -9.49 17.02 -1.07
C ILE A 142 -9.25 17.32 -2.56
N PRO A 143 -8.25 18.16 -2.90
CA PRO A 143 -8.04 18.59 -4.27
C PRO A 143 -7.48 17.47 -5.16
N ASP A 144 -7.82 17.52 -6.44
CA ASP A 144 -7.17 16.73 -7.47
C ASP A 144 -5.88 17.44 -7.89
N LEU A 145 -4.73 16.82 -7.66
CA LEU A 145 -3.41 17.44 -7.90
C LEU A 145 -3.14 17.70 -9.40
N VAL A 146 -3.97 17.15 -10.28
CA VAL A 146 -3.88 17.34 -11.72
C VAL A 146 -4.95 18.28 -12.24
N ALA A 147 -6.20 18.08 -11.85
CA ALA A 147 -7.34 18.75 -12.44
C ALA A 147 -7.64 20.11 -11.79
N ASP A 148 -7.07 20.39 -10.61
CA ASP A 148 -7.27 21.65 -9.89
C ASP A 148 -5.99 22.50 -9.85
N PRO A 149 -5.71 23.29 -10.90
CA PRO A 149 -4.53 24.14 -10.98
C PRO A 149 -4.57 25.33 -10.00
N ALA A 150 -5.72 25.61 -9.36
CA ALA A 150 -5.84 26.72 -8.41
C ALA A 150 -5.14 26.41 -7.08
N THR A 151 -4.80 25.15 -6.82
CA THR A 151 -4.25 24.72 -5.53
C THR A 151 -2.73 24.90 -5.40
N VAL A 152 -1.95 24.70 -6.47
CA VAL A 152 -0.48 24.92 -6.46
C VAL A 152 0.08 25.05 -7.89
N ASP A 153 1.02 25.98 -8.11
CA ASP A 153 1.76 26.11 -9.38
C ASP A 153 2.73 24.92 -9.54
N ARG A 154 2.50 24.11 -10.57
CA ARG A 154 3.24 22.87 -10.86
C ARG A 154 4.37 23.06 -11.87
N ASN A 155 4.67 24.29 -12.27
CA ASN A 155 5.74 24.57 -13.21
C ASN A 155 7.10 24.13 -12.61
N PRO A 156 7.78 23.13 -13.20
CA PRO A 156 9.03 22.60 -12.65
C PRO A 156 10.18 23.62 -12.67
N ALA A 157 10.06 24.71 -13.43
CA ALA A 157 11.04 25.80 -13.45
C ALA A 157 10.92 26.75 -12.25
N LYS A 158 9.88 26.62 -11.41
CA LYS A 158 9.67 27.47 -10.24
C LYS A 158 9.82 26.66 -8.94
N PRO A 159 10.38 27.25 -7.87
CA PRO A 159 10.54 26.56 -6.58
C PRO A 159 9.25 26.44 -5.76
N VAL A 160 8.11 26.91 -6.29
CA VAL A 160 6.84 27.04 -5.55
C VAL A 160 6.30 25.68 -5.11
N LEU A 161 6.32 24.69 -6.01
CA LEU A 161 5.80 23.35 -5.73
C LEU A 161 6.57 22.65 -4.60
N GLY A 162 7.90 22.71 -4.62
CA GLY A 162 8.72 22.10 -3.58
C GLY A 162 8.50 22.73 -2.20
N ARG A 163 8.39 24.05 -2.13
CA ARG A 163 8.06 24.76 -0.89
C ARG A 163 6.67 24.41 -0.38
N PHE A 164 5.69 24.32 -1.27
CA PHE A 164 4.34 23.90 -0.91
C PHE A 164 4.34 22.49 -0.31
N ILE A 165 4.93 21.51 -1.00
CA ILE A 165 5.03 20.12 -0.53
C ILE A 165 5.75 20.02 0.81
N HIS A 166 6.84 20.77 0.99
CA HIS A 166 7.55 20.87 2.26
C HIS A 166 6.62 21.33 3.40
N GLY A 167 5.85 22.40 3.17
CA GLY A 167 4.85 22.88 4.12
C GLY A 167 3.78 21.82 4.45
N GLN A 168 3.29 21.07 3.45
CA GLN A 168 2.37 19.96 3.72
C GLN A 168 2.99 18.93 4.67
N ILE A 169 4.24 18.52 4.40
CA ILE A 169 4.91 17.49 5.20
C ILE A 169 5.17 17.99 6.62
N VAL A 170 5.87 19.11 6.75
CA VAL A 170 6.46 19.56 8.02
C VAL A 170 5.48 20.37 8.85
N GLU A 171 4.59 21.13 8.21
CA GLU A 171 3.65 22.03 8.88
C GLU A 171 2.26 21.42 9.04
N GLU A 172 1.70 20.75 8.04
CA GLU A 172 0.32 20.21 8.12
C GLU A 172 0.22 18.81 8.73
N PHE A 173 1.30 18.03 8.69
CA PHE A 173 1.28 16.63 9.11
C PHE A 173 2.39 16.27 10.11
N ASP A 174 3.05 17.27 10.72
CA ASP A 174 4.14 17.11 11.69
C ASP A 174 5.26 16.15 11.24
N GLY A 175 5.47 16.04 9.93
CA GLY A 175 6.57 15.27 9.36
C GLY A 175 7.92 15.86 9.76
N LEU A 176 8.93 15.00 9.80
CA LEU A 176 10.32 15.45 9.93
C LEU A 176 10.75 16.18 8.66
N GLU A 177 11.79 17.02 8.78
CA GLU A 177 12.41 17.65 7.62
C GLU A 177 12.81 16.57 6.59
N PRO A 178 12.23 16.58 5.38
CA PRO A 178 12.55 15.58 4.38
C PRO A 178 13.99 15.76 3.87
N PRO A 179 14.77 14.68 3.68
CA PRO A 179 16.05 14.80 3.00
C PRO A 179 15.89 15.48 1.63
N ALA A 180 16.82 16.35 1.22
CA ALA A 180 16.67 17.15 -0.01
C ALA A 180 16.30 16.30 -1.24
N ALA A 181 16.97 15.15 -1.42
CA ALA A 181 16.67 14.23 -2.52
C ALA A 181 15.25 13.63 -2.47
N VAL A 182 14.68 13.48 -1.26
CA VAL A 182 13.30 13.03 -1.06
C VAL A 182 12.32 14.13 -1.46
N LEU A 183 12.55 15.37 -1.00
CA LEU A 183 11.72 16.51 -1.36
C LEU A 183 11.75 16.77 -2.88
N ASP A 184 12.93 16.71 -3.49
CA ASP A 184 13.12 16.82 -4.94
C ASP A 184 12.37 15.71 -5.68
N GLY A 185 12.45 14.47 -5.20
CA GLY A 185 11.75 13.33 -5.80
C GLY A 185 10.23 13.49 -5.76
N ILE A 186 9.66 13.87 -4.61
CA ILE A 186 8.20 14.09 -4.49
C ILE A 186 7.77 15.25 -5.38
N THR A 187 8.54 16.34 -5.39
CA THR A 187 8.29 17.48 -6.27
C THR A 187 8.29 17.05 -7.73
N ALA A 188 9.28 16.24 -8.15
CA ALA A 188 9.37 15.70 -9.50
C ALA A 188 8.18 14.80 -9.83
N TYR A 189 7.76 13.91 -8.91
CA TYR A 189 6.61 13.04 -9.09
C TYR A 189 5.31 13.85 -9.23
N VAL A 190 5.04 14.79 -8.33
CA VAL A 190 3.84 15.62 -8.38
C VAL A 190 3.85 16.52 -9.62
N ALA A 191 5.01 17.06 -10.03
CA ALA A 191 5.13 17.81 -11.28
C ALA A 191 4.86 16.93 -12.52
N ALA A 192 5.25 15.66 -12.48
CA ALA A 192 5.06 14.73 -13.60
C ALA A 192 3.60 14.26 -13.78
N LEU A 193 2.71 14.42 -12.80
CA LEU A 193 1.31 13.99 -12.91
C LEU A 193 0.57 14.70 -14.07
N ALA A 194 0.33 14.01 -15.17
CA ALA A 194 -0.33 14.56 -16.36
C ALA A 194 -1.85 14.56 -16.22
N GLY A 195 -2.53 15.17 -17.22
CA GLY A 195 -3.98 15.31 -17.37
C GLY A 195 -4.80 14.02 -17.18
N ARG A 196 -6.13 14.11 -17.30
CA ARG A 196 -7.01 12.93 -17.12
C ARG A 196 -6.67 11.86 -18.14
N CYS A 197 -6.36 10.65 -17.68
CA CYS A 197 -5.84 9.61 -18.54
C CYS A 197 -6.62 8.29 -18.45
N GLY A 198 -7.94 8.43 -18.54
CA GLY A 198 -8.85 7.31 -18.62
C GLY A 198 -9.50 6.99 -17.28
N ASN A 199 -10.17 5.83 -17.27
CA ASN A 199 -10.98 5.34 -16.16
C ASN A 199 -10.11 4.73 -15.05
N ASP A 200 -10.76 4.34 -13.96
CA ASP A 200 -10.17 3.49 -12.94
C ASP A 200 -9.53 2.22 -13.54
N VAL A 201 -8.37 1.86 -13.02
CA VAL A 201 -7.64 0.64 -13.33
C VAL A 201 -7.71 -0.34 -12.15
N ALA A 202 -7.59 -1.63 -12.43
CA ALA A 202 -7.52 -2.64 -11.39
C ALA A 202 -6.20 -2.50 -10.60
N ARG A 203 -6.28 -2.60 -9.28
CA ARG A 203 -5.10 -2.80 -8.43
C ARG A 203 -4.57 -4.20 -8.64
N THR A 204 -3.25 -4.35 -8.74
CA THR A 204 -2.62 -5.64 -9.00
C THR A 204 -1.43 -5.88 -8.09
N ALA A 205 -1.17 -7.15 -7.81
CA ALA A 205 0.04 -7.58 -7.11
C ALA A 205 1.30 -7.25 -7.91
N ILE A 206 1.21 -7.23 -9.25
CA ILE A 206 2.31 -6.81 -10.13
C ILE A 206 2.70 -5.35 -9.84
N ALA A 207 1.72 -4.44 -9.82
CA ALA A 207 1.96 -3.02 -9.59
C ALA A 207 2.51 -2.78 -8.17
N GLU A 208 1.88 -3.34 -7.14
CA GLU A 208 2.32 -3.16 -5.75
C GLU A 208 3.70 -3.82 -5.48
N ALA A 209 4.01 -4.97 -6.10
CA ALA A 209 5.34 -5.57 -6.02
C ALA A 209 6.40 -4.73 -6.77
N ALA A 210 6.05 -4.12 -7.90
CA ALA A 210 6.93 -3.22 -8.62
C ALA A 210 7.28 -1.98 -7.79
N GLU A 211 6.35 -1.46 -6.98
CA GLU A 211 6.61 -0.37 -6.04
C GLU A 211 7.64 -0.75 -4.97
N ALA A 212 7.48 -1.91 -4.33
CA ALA A 212 8.44 -2.39 -3.35
C ALA A 212 9.86 -2.53 -3.95
N LYS A 213 9.95 -3.05 -5.18
CA LYS A 213 11.22 -3.17 -5.92
C LYS A 213 11.83 -1.81 -6.23
N ALA A 214 11.03 -0.87 -6.75
CA ALA A 214 11.48 0.47 -7.08
C ALA A 214 12.02 1.22 -5.85
N ALA A 215 11.34 1.10 -4.71
CA ALA A 215 11.78 1.68 -3.45
C ALA A 215 13.11 1.08 -2.96
N VAL A 216 13.29 -0.24 -3.04
CA VAL A 216 14.56 -0.90 -2.68
C VAL A 216 15.70 -0.52 -3.64
N GLN A 217 15.43 -0.47 -4.94
CA GLN A 217 16.42 -0.05 -5.93
C GLN A 217 16.87 1.39 -5.69
N ALA A 218 15.95 2.29 -5.37
CA ALA A 218 16.27 3.65 -4.98
C ALA A 218 17.09 3.67 -3.68
N ALA A 219 16.68 2.95 -2.63
CA ALA A 219 17.42 2.89 -1.37
C ALA A 219 18.87 2.44 -1.58
N ARG A 220 19.09 1.41 -2.41
CA ARG A 220 20.41 0.91 -2.78
C ARG A 220 21.30 1.99 -3.40
N ARG A 221 20.76 2.84 -4.29
CA ARG A 221 21.50 3.97 -4.88
C ARG A 221 21.87 5.00 -3.82
N PHE A 222 20.95 5.31 -2.91
CA PHE A 222 21.19 6.28 -1.83
C PHE A 222 22.16 5.77 -0.75
N LEU A 223 22.38 4.46 -0.63
CA LEU A 223 23.47 3.91 0.19
C LEU A 223 24.84 4.00 -0.47
N ALA A 224 24.90 4.11 -1.81
CA ALA A 224 26.16 4.27 -2.55
C ALA A 224 26.70 5.71 -2.52
N VAL A 225 25.91 6.65 -2.03
CA VAL A 225 26.26 8.05 -1.80
C VAL A 225 26.04 8.38 -0.32
N PRO A 226 26.65 9.44 0.26
CA PRO A 226 26.49 9.76 1.68
C PRO A 226 25.12 10.40 1.99
N ASN A 227 24.02 9.69 1.72
CA ASN A 227 22.65 10.12 1.98
C ASN A 227 21.81 8.99 2.59
N GLN A 228 22.24 8.56 3.77
CA GLN A 228 21.60 7.51 4.56
C GLN A 228 20.13 7.81 4.94
N PRO A 229 19.74 9.06 5.29
CA PRO A 229 18.34 9.35 5.61
C PRO A 229 17.36 9.02 4.49
N ALA A 230 17.71 9.35 3.23
CA ALA A 230 16.88 9.00 2.08
C ALA A 230 16.79 7.47 1.88
N ALA A 231 17.91 6.76 2.02
CA ALA A 231 17.92 5.29 1.94
C ALA A 231 17.03 4.64 3.01
N HIS A 232 17.07 5.14 4.25
CA HIS A 232 16.22 4.63 5.33
C HIS A 232 14.73 4.86 5.05
N LEU A 233 14.35 6.05 4.59
CA LEU A 233 12.97 6.34 4.24
C LEU A 233 12.47 5.45 3.09
N LEU A 234 13.32 5.17 2.11
CA LEU A 234 12.99 4.30 0.97
C LEU A 234 12.87 2.83 1.35
N MET A 235 13.73 2.32 2.23
CA MET A 235 13.53 0.98 2.81
C MET A 235 12.22 0.91 3.60
N ALA A 236 11.88 1.97 4.33
CA ALA A 236 10.61 2.05 5.04
C ALA A 236 9.40 2.12 4.09
N ALA A 237 9.52 2.83 2.96
CA ALA A 237 8.52 2.83 1.89
C ALA A 237 8.33 1.45 1.25
N ALA A 238 9.43 0.73 0.99
CA ALA A 238 9.38 -0.65 0.50
C ALA A 238 8.64 -1.57 1.48
N ARG A 239 8.93 -1.45 2.79
CA ARG A 239 8.23 -2.19 3.85
C ARG A 239 6.74 -1.85 3.92
N SER A 240 6.38 -0.59 3.72
CA SER A 240 4.97 -0.17 3.60
C SER A 240 4.26 -0.85 2.42
N ALA A 241 4.93 -0.94 1.26
CA ALA A 241 4.40 -1.65 0.10
C ALA A 241 4.26 -3.17 0.35
N LEU A 242 5.21 -3.79 1.05
CA LEU A 242 5.07 -5.20 1.49
C LEU A 242 3.87 -5.38 2.44
N GLY A 243 3.61 -4.42 3.32
CA GLY A 243 2.44 -4.44 4.19
C GLY A 243 1.13 -4.43 3.40
N ARG A 244 1.03 -3.61 2.33
CA ARG A 244 -0.16 -3.61 1.46
C ARG A 244 -0.36 -4.94 0.72
N LEU A 245 0.73 -5.54 0.24
CA LEU A 245 0.69 -6.89 -0.32
C LEU A 245 0.19 -7.90 0.73
N ASP A 246 0.72 -7.85 1.94
CA ASP A 246 0.39 -8.80 3.03
C ASP A 246 -1.08 -8.72 3.42
N GLU A 247 -1.59 -7.49 3.61
CA GLU A 247 -3.00 -7.22 3.90
C GLU A 247 -3.93 -7.87 2.85
N ARG A 248 -3.52 -7.91 1.58
CA ARG A 248 -4.31 -8.51 0.48
C ARG A 248 -4.16 -10.02 0.34
N TYR A 249 -3.05 -10.59 0.81
CA TYR A 249 -2.78 -12.03 0.78
C TYR A 249 -3.10 -12.74 2.11
N ALA A 250 -3.72 -12.08 3.08
CA ALA A 250 -4.05 -12.65 4.39
C ALA A 250 -4.83 -13.99 4.33
N SER A 251 -5.57 -14.27 3.26
CA SER A 251 -6.29 -15.53 3.05
C SER A 251 -5.53 -16.58 2.22
N VAL A 252 -4.31 -16.30 1.76
CA VAL A 252 -3.54 -17.18 0.86
C VAL A 252 -2.34 -17.77 1.59
N PHE A 253 -2.52 -19.00 2.06
CA PHE A 253 -1.53 -19.73 2.84
C PHE A 253 -0.15 -19.78 2.15
N GLY A 254 0.89 -19.40 2.89
CA GLY A 254 2.28 -19.50 2.47
C GLY A 254 2.81 -18.26 1.74
N ILE A 255 1.95 -17.34 1.31
CA ILE A 255 2.37 -16.03 0.78
C ILE A 255 2.67 -15.07 1.93
N ASP A 256 1.79 -15.05 2.94
CA ASP A 256 1.96 -14.36 4.22
C ASP A 256 3.37 -14.55 4.82
N ARG A 257 3.83 -15.80 4.93
CA ARG A 257 5.15 -16.12 5.48
C ARG A 257 6.30 -15.59 4.61
N ARG A 258 6.13 -15.55 3.29
CA ARG A 258 7.13 -14.98 2.38
C ARG A 258 7.21 -13.47 2.55
N LEU A 259 6.07 -12.78 2.60
CA LEU A 259 6.01 -11.34 2.80
C LEU A 259 6.60 -10.93 4.16
N ALA A 260 6.22 -11.63 5.23
CA ALA A 260 6.78 -11.42 6.56
C ALA A 260 8.32 -11.63 6.59
N ALA A 261 8.83 -12.67 5.91
CA ALA A 261 10.27 -12.89 5.80
C ALA A 261 10.97 -11.76 5.04
N ARG A 262 10.38 -11.25 3.96
CA ARG A 262 10.94 -10.14 3.18
C ARG A 262 10.89 -8.80 3.94
N ASP A 263 9.86 -8.53 4.74
CA ASP A 263 9.83 -7.38 5.65
C ASP A 263 10.93 -7.49 6.73
N GLY A 264 11.05 -8.66 7.35
CA GLY A 264 12.07 -8.94 8.36
C GLY A 264 13.49 -8.74 7.83
N GLU A 265 13.75 -9.17 6.60
CA GLU A 265 15.02 -8.90 5.92
C GLU A 265 15.26 -7.41 5.70
N LEU A 266 14.30 -6.64 5.18
CA LEU A 266 14.48 -5.19 4.99
C LEU A 266 14.75 -4.46 6.30
N ARG A 267 14.10 -4.89 7.39
CA ARG A 267 14.36 -4.35 8.72
C ARG A 267 15.80 -4.59 9.19
N GLN A 268 16.33 -5.79 8.95
CA GLN A 268 17.72 -6.11 9.25
C GLN A 268 18.69 -5.30 8.37
N VAL A 269 18.37 -5.14 7.07
CA VAL A 269 19.20 -4.32 6.17
C VAL A 269 19.21 -2.85 6.57
N GLN A 270 18.07 -2.31 7.01
CA GLN A 270 17.98 -0.94 7.50
C GLN A 270 18.84 -0.72 8.76
N ALA A 271 18.89 -1.68 9.68
CA ALA A 271 19.80 -1.61 10.82
C ALA A 271 21.27 -1.67 10.37
N LEU A 272 21.61 -2.61 9.47
CA LEU A 272 22.95 -2.78 8.91
C LEU A 272 23.44 -1.52 8.17
N ALA A 273 22.55 -0.83 7.44
CA ALA A 273 22.88 0.37 6.67
C ALA A 273 23.41 1.54 7.53
N THR A 274 23.11 1.54 8.83
CA THR A 274 23.61 2.57 9.76
C THR A 274 25.10 2.35 10.05
N THR A 275 25.55 1.10 10.14
CA THR A 275 26.91 0.73 10.55
C THR A 275 27.82 0.32 9.39
N ASP A 276 27.25 -0.31 8.37
CA ASP A 276 27.97 -0.83 7.20
C ASP A 276 27.11 -0.70 5.92
N PRO A 277 27.11 0.50 5.29
CA PRO A 277 26.37 0.75 4.06
C PRO A 277 26.78 -0.18 2.91
N ALA A 278 28.06 -0.59 2.83
CA ALA A 278 28.56 -1.43 1.76
C ALA A 278 27.96 -2.85 1.85
N SER A 279 27.95 -3.45 3.05
CA SER A 279 27.29 -4.73 3.27
C SER A 279 25.77 -4.64 3.11
N ALA A 280 25.16 -3.51 3.49
CA ALA A 280 23.74 -3.27 3.28
C ALA A 280 23.35 -3.26 1.79
N ILE A 281 24.16 -2.65 0.91
CA ILE A 281 23.96 -2.71 -0.55
C ILE A 281 23.92 -4.17 -1.03
N GLY A 282 24.90 -4.99 -0.62
CA GLY A 282 24.93 -6.41 -0.99
C GLY A 282 23.73 -7.19 -0.43
N ALA A 283 23.20 -6.79 0.71
CA ALA A 283 22.01 -7.40 1.30
C ALA A 283 20.72 -7.01 0.54
N LEU A 284 20.58 -5.76 0.08
CA LEU A 284 19.49 -5.34 -0.80
C LEU A 284 19.51 -6.10 -2.13
N ASP A 285 20.69 -6.32 -2.72
CA ASP A 285 20.83 -7.11 -3.95
C ASP A 285 20.34 -8.55 -3.77
N ARG A 286 20.66 -9.17 -2.62
CA ARG A 286 20.14 -10.50 -2.27
C ARG A 286 18.63 -10.48 -2.03
N TRP A 287 18.12 -9.44 -1.37
CA TRP A 287 16.70 -9.26 -1.12
C TRP A 287 15.92 -9.18 -2.44
N MET A 288 16.37 -8.36 -3.40
CA MET A 288 15.72 -8.19 -4.72
C MET A 288 15.58 -9.52 -5.45
N ARG A 289 16.67 -10.32 -5.54
CA ARG A 289 16.63 -11.63 -6.19
C ARG A 289 15.67 -12.62 -5.54
N ARG A 290 15.52 -12.58 -4.21
CA ARG A 290 14.55 -13.43 -3.50
C ARG A 290 13.13 -12.94 -3.70
N PHE A 291 12.92 -11.62 -3.61
CA PHE A 291 11.62 -11.02 -3.81
C PHE A 291 11.11 -11.20 -5.24
N ASP A 292 11.98 -11.22 -6.26
CA ASP A 292 11.59 -11.58 -7.62
C ASP A 292 10.93 -12.97 -7.69
N LYS A 293 11.55 -13.97 -7.05
CA LYS A 293 11.02 -15.33 -6.98
C LYS A 293 9.67 -15.38 -6.23
N ASP A 294 9.58 -14.70 -5.09
CA ASP A 294 8.34 -14.68 -4.31
C ASP A 294 7.21 -13.92 -5.03
N SER A 295 7.55 -12.82 -5.72
CA SER A 295 6.58 -12.02 -6.48
C SER A 295 5.92 -12.84 -7.60
N GLY A 296 6.63 -13.78 -8.23
CA GLY A 296 6.03 -14.71 -9.18
C GLY A 296 4.93 -15.57 -8.57
N ALA A 297 5.13 -16.06 -7.34
CA ALA A 297 4.11 -16.83 -6.62
C ALA A 297 2.91 -15.97 -6.19
N MET A 298 3.15 -14.70 -5.82
CA MET A 298 2.08 -13.74 -5.52
C MET A 298 1.21 -13.50 -6.76
N ILE A 299 1.84 -13.13 -7.88
CA ILE A 299 1.14 -12.83 -9.13
C ILE A 299 0.28 -14.04 -9.57
N ALA A 300 0.83 -15.25 -9.51
CA ALA A 300 0.09 -16.47 -9.83
C ALA A 300 -1.10 -16.76 -8.89
N ALA A 301 -1.12 -16.18 -7.69
CA ALA A 301 -2.17 -16.38 -6.70
C ALA A 301 -3.14 -15.18 -6.57
N GLN A 302 -2.98 -14.14 -7.38
CA GLN A 302 -3.74 -12.89 -7.27
C GLN A 302 -5.26 -13.11 -7.24
N ASP A 303 -5.79 -14.01 -8.07
CA ASP A 303 -7.25 -14.27 -8.16
C ASP A 303 -7.85 -14.93 -6.92
N ARG A 304 -7.00 -15.41 -5.99
CA ARG A 304 -7.38 -16.00 -4.70
C ARG A 304 -7.18 -15.04 -3.52
N SER A 305 -6.78 -13.81 -3.79
CA SER A 305 -6.45 -12.77 -2.81
C SER A 305 -7.46 -11.62 -2.85
N PHE A 306 -7.33 -10.64 -1.97
CA PHE A 306 -8.16 -9.43 -1.98
C PHE A 306 -7.84 -8.41 -3.08
N TYR A 307 -6.96 -8.74 -4.03
CA TYR A 307 -6.96 -8.06 -5.34
C TYR A 307 -8.19 -8.44 -6.18
N SER A 308 -8.75 -9.64 -5.98
CA SER A 308 -9.96 -10.08 -6.67
C SER A 308 -11.19 -9.48 -6.01
N ALA A 309 -11.99 -8.71 -6.76
CA ALA A 309 -13.28 -8.17 -6.30
C ALA A 309 -14.19 -9.27 -5.73
N ARG A 310 -14.23 -10.44 -6.38
CA ARG A 310 -15.00 -11.61 -5.93
C ARG A 310 -14.57 -12.10 -4.55
N MET A 311 -13.26 -12.21 -4.31
CA MET A 311 -12.73 -12.68 -3.02
C MET A 311 -12.99 -11.65 -1.91
N LEU A 312 -12.81 -10.36 -2.22
CA LEU A 312 -13.07 -9.29 -1.27
C LEU A 312 -14.56 -9.21 -0.91
N GLU A 313 -15.45 -9.28 -1.90
CA GLU A 313 -16.90 -9.28 -1.69
C GLU A 313 -17.36 -10.46 -0.81
N ALA A 314 -16.83 -11.65 -1.06
CA ALA A 314 -17.12 -12.83 -0.26
C ALA A 314 -16.68 -12.65 1.21
N ALA A 315 -15.50 -12.07 1.45
CA ALA A 315 -14.97 -11.85 2.80
C ALA A 315 -15.67 -10.71 3.56
N LEU A 316 -16.17 -9.69 2.85
CA LEU A 316 -17.01 -8.65 3.45
C LEU A 316 -18.40 -9.18 3.83
N SER A 317 -18.91 -10.16 3.10
CA SER A 317 -20.22 -10.76 3.36
C SER A 317 -20.25 -11.63 4.62
N THR A 318 -19.13 -12.31 4.94
CA THR A 318 -19.02 -13.14 6.15
C THR A 318 -18.85 -12.32 7.44
N THR A 319 -18.45 -11.05 7.33
CA THR A 319 -18.15 -10.20 8.49
C THR A 319 -19.40 -9.63 9.18
N HIS A 320 -20.55 -9.54 8.50
CA HIS A 320 -21.82 -9.08 9.09
C HIS A 320 -22.70 -10.19 9.69
N SER A 321 -22.29 -11.45 9.57
CA SER A 321 -23.05 -12.60 10.12
C SER A 321 -22.52 -13.07 11.49
N ARG A 322 -21.72 -12.24 12.18
CA ARG A 322 -21.18 -12.50 13.52
C ARG A 322 -21.51 -11.35 14.46
#